data_AF-A0A2K5PY97-F1
#
_entry.id   AF-A0A2K5PY97-F1
#
_cell.length_a   1.000
_cell.length_b   1.000
_cell.length_c   1.000
_cell.angle_alpha   90.00
_cell.angle_beta   90.00
_cell.angle_gamma   90.00
#
_symmetry.space_group_name_H-M   'P 1'
#
loop_
_entity.id
_entity.type
_entity.pdbx_description
1 polymer ?
#
loop_
_entity_poly.entity_id
_entity_poly.type
_entity_poly.pdbx_seq_one_letter_code
_entity_poly.pdbx_strand_id
1 'polypeptide(L)'
;MENSEKTEVVLLACGSFNPITNMHLRLFELAKDYLNGTGRYRVVKGIISPVGDAYKKKGLIPAHHRVIMAELATKNSKWVEVDTWESLQKEWKETLKVLRHHQEKLEASNCDHQQNSPTLERPGRKRKWTEQKQDSNQKKSLDLKTKDGISLCWPGW
;
A
#
# COMPACT_ATOMS: atom_id res chain seq x y z
N MET A 1 -32.65 -11.74 11.37
CA MET A 1 -31.87 -11.56 10.12
C MET A 1 -30.46 -11.25 10.56
N GLU A 2 -29.54 -12.20 10.37
CA GLU A 2 -28.17 -12.09 10.86
C GLU A 2 -27.45 -11.01 10.05
N ASN A 3 -27.21 -9.86 10.68
CA ASN A 3 -26.41 -8.80 10.10
C ASN A 3 -24.94 -9.21 10.18
N SER A 4 -24.55 -10.20 9.37
CA SER A 4 -23.15 -10.60 9.23
C SER A 4 -22.42 -9.45 8.53
N GLU A 5 -21.66 -8.67 9.31
CA GLU A 5 -20.83 -7.62 8.76
C GLU A 5 -19.85 -8.23 7.76
N LYS A 6 -19.92 -7.78 6.50
CA LYS A 6 -19.03 -8.24 5.44
C LYS A 6 -17.65 -7.67 5.68
N THR A 7 -16.62 -8.51 5.57
CA THR A 7 -15.24 -8.04 5.65
C THR A 7 -14.90 -7.22 4.40
N GLU A 8 -14.46 -5.98 4.61
CA GLU A 8 -13.98 -5.14 3.51
C GLU A 8 -12.62 -5.62 3.03
N VAL A 9 -12.44 -5.64 1.71
CA VAL A 9 -11.22 -6.14 1.08
C VAL A 9 -10.72 -5.15 0.04
N VAL A 10 -9.41 -4.89 0.07
CA VAL A 10 -8.68 -4.20 -0.99
C VAL A 10 -7.88 -5.21 -1.78
N LEU A 11 -8.03 -5.20 -3.10
CA LEU A 11 -7.27 -6.06 -4.00
C LEU A 11 -5.98 -5.36 -4.41
N LEU A 12 -4.83 -5.99 -4.16
CA LEU A 12 -3.52 -5.48 -4.59
C LEU A 12 -2.94 -6.41 -5.66
N ALA A 13 -2.60 -5.86 -6.82
CA ALA A 13 -1.87 -6.55 -7.88
C ALA A 13 -0.48 -5.93 -8.06
N CYS A 14 0.55 -6.60 -7.56
CA CYS A 14 1.95 -6.27 -7.83
C CYS A 14 2.40 -6.96 -9.12
N GLY A 15 3.11 -6.24 -9.98
CA GLY A 15 3.55 -6.81 -11.25
C GLY A 15 4.39 -5.88 -12.10
N SER A 16 4.93 -6.42 -13.20
CA SER A 16 5.71 -5.62 -14.14
C SER A 16 4.83 -4.63 -14.91
N PHE A 17 3.66 -5.06 -15.40
CA PHE A 17 2.77 -4.28 -16.28
C PHE A 17 3.53 -3.67 -17.48
N ASN A 18 4.19 -4.53 -18.26
CA ASN A 18 5.11 -4.15 -19.33
C ASN A 18 4.67 -4.65 -20.71
N PRO A 19 3.66 -4.04 -21.36
CA PRO A 19 2.73 -3.04 -20.82
C PRO A 19 1.55 -3.71 -20.08
N ILE A 20 0.69 -2.89 -19.46
CA ILE A 20 -0.62 -3.36 -18.98
C ILE A 20 -1.49 -3.84 -20.16
N THR A 21 -2.36 -4.81 -19.91
CA THR A 21 -3.24 -5.41 -20.92
C THR A 21 -4.66 -5.58 -20.37
N ASN A 22 -5.63 -5.80 -21.25
CA ASN A 22 -7.02 -6.07 -20.87
C ASN A 22 -7.15 -7.26 -19.91
N MET A 23 -6.23 -8.22 -19.97
CA MET A 23 -6.24 -9.40 -19.11
C MET A 23 -5.92 -9.03 -17.65
N HIS A 24 -5.00 -8.08 -17.42
CA HIS A 24 -4.73 -7.56 -16.08
C HIS A 24 -5.95 -6.85 -15.49
N LEU A 25 -6.65 -6.04 -16.30
CA LEU A 25 -7.90 -5.38 -15.88
C LEU A 25 -9.00 -6.40 -15.59
N ARG A 26 -9.12 -7.43 -16.44
CA ARG A 26 -10.11 -8.49 -16.28
C ARG A 26 -9.89 -9.28 -14.98
N LEU A 27 -8.65 -9.43 -14.53
CA LEU A 27 -8.31 -10.09 -13.27
C LEU A 27 -8.97 -9.41 -12.07
N PHE A 28 -9.01 -8.08 -12.05
CA PHE A 28 -9.68 -7.32 -10.99
C PHE A 28 -11.19 -7.56 -10.96
N GLU A 29 -11.85 -7.49 -12.12
CA GLU A 29 -13.30 -7.71 -12.21
C GLU A 29 -13.67 -9.14 -11.80
N LEU A 30 -12.92 -10.15 -12.26
CA LEU A 30 -13.14 -11.55 -11.87
C LEU A 30 -12.97 -11.77 -10.36
N ALA A 31 -11.91 -11.22 -9.77
CA ALA A 31 -11.66 -11.35 -8.33
C ALA A 31 -12.74 -10.64 -7.49
N LYS A 32 -13.19 -9.46 -7.95
CA LYS A 32 -14.25 -8.69 -7.31
C LYS A 32 -15.58 -9.43 -7.32
N ASP A 33 -15.99 -9.93 -8.48
CA ASP A 33 -17.24 -10.67 -8.64
C ASP A 33 -17.22 -11.93 -7.77
N TYR A 34 -16.10 -12.66 -7.75
CA TYR A 34 -15.95 -13.85 -6.92
C TYR A 34 -16.10 -13.52 -5.42
N LEU A 35 -15.31 -12.57 -4.91
CA LEU A 35 -15.32 -12.24 -3.47
C LEU A 35 -16.67 -11.70 -3.01
N ASN A 36 -17.27 -10.80 -3.78
CA ASN A 36 -18.60 -10.26 -3.47
C ASN A 36 -19.68 -11.36 -3.56
N GLY A 37 -19.56 -12.27 -4.54
CA GLY A 37 -20.47 -13.40 -4.73
C GLY A 37 -20.48 -14.40 -3.56
N THR A 38 -19.39 -14.49 -2.78
CA THR A 38 -19.36 -15.32 -1.57
C THR A 38 -20.31 -14.84 -0.46
N GLY A 39 -20.78 -13.59 -0.53
CA GLY A 39 -21.60 -12.97 0.51
C GLY A 39 -20.84 -12.56 1.78
N ARG A 40 -19.60 -13.02 1.97
CA ARG A 40 -18.76 -12.76 3.17
C ARG A 40 -17.87 -11.52 3.04
N TYR A 41 -17.49 -11.17 1.82
CA TYR A 41 -16.56 -10.08 1.54
C TYR A 41 -17.24 -8.95 0.78
N ARG A 42 -16.69 -7.74 0.93
CA ARG A 42 -17.01 -6.57 0.11
C ARG A 42 -15.72 -5.97 -0.42
N VAL A 43 -15.48 -6.10 -1.72
CA VAL A 43 -14.32 -5.46 -2.36
C VAL A 43 -14.58 -3.96 -2.50
N VAL A 44 -13.80 -3.16 -1.79
CA VAL A 44 -13.95 -1.69 -1.76
C VAL A 44 -13.03 -0.98 -2.73
N LYS A 45 -11.87 -1.56 -3.06
CA LYS A 45 -10.83 -0.92 -3.86
C LYS A 45 -9.91 -1.94 -4.53
N GLY A 46 -9.38 -1.60 -5.70
CA GLY A 46 -8.33 -2.31 -6.41
C GLY A 46 -7.12 -1.40 -6.59
N ILE A 47 -5.91 -1.93 -6.39
CA ILE A 47 -4.66 -1.21 -6.50
C ILE A 47 -3.75 -1.98 -7.45
N ILE A 48 -3.34 -1.32 -8.53
CA ILE A 48 -2.26 -1.75 -9.40
C ILE A 48 -0.97 -1.13 -8.87
N SER A 49 0.02 -1.97 -8.53
CA SER A 49 1.32 -1.54 -8.04
C SER A 49 2.41 -1.97 -9.03
N PRO A 50 2.85 -1.06 -9.94
CA PRO A 50 3.93 -1.36 -10.86
C PRO A 50 5.27 -1.51 -10.14
N VAL A 51 5.99 -2.59 -10.45
CA VAL A 51 7.32 -2.85 -9.90
C VAL A 51 8.30 -1.71 -10.27
N GLY A 52 9.24 -1.41 -9.39
CA GLY A 52 10.33 -0.47 -9.67
C GLY A 52 11.37 -1.01 -10.66
N ASP A 53 12.10 -0.10 -11.31
CA ASP A 53 13.14 -0.45 -12.31
C ASP A 53 14.33 -1.21 -11.71
N ALA A 54 14.50 -1.12 -10.38
CA ALA A 54 15.49 -1.89 -9.61
C ALA A 54 15.26 -3.42 -9.65
N TYR A 55 14.10 -3.90 -10.14
CA TYR A 55 13.84 -5.33 -10.34
C TYR A 55 14.73 -5.96 -11.42
N LYS A 56 15.26 -5.16 -12.37
CA LYS A 56 16.22 -5.58 -13.40
C LYS A 56 15.77 -6.78 -14.27
N LYS A 57 14.46 -6.99 -14.45
CA LYS A 57 13.94 -7.97 -15.41
C LYS A 57 14.33 -7.57 -16.84
N LYS A 58 14.82 -8.54 -17.63
CA LYS A 58 15.21 -8.31 -19.03
C LYS A 58 14.02 -7.79 -19.84
N GLY A 59 14.19 -6.67 -20.54
CA GLY A 59 13.16 -6.05 -21.38
C GLY A 59 12.14 -5.20 -20.62
N LEU A 60 12.33 -4.95 -19.31
CA LEU A 60 11.49 -4.05 -18.55
C LEU A 60 11.72 -2.60 -18.99
N ILE A 61 10.68 -1.95 -19.54
CA ILE A 61 10.75 -0.52 -19.87
C ILE A 61 10.70 0.33 -18.59
N PRO A 62 11.13 1.60 -18.64
CA PRO A 62 11.12 2.49 -17.48
C PRO A 62 9.78 2.56 -16.75
N ALA A 63 9.83 2.61 -15.42
CA ALA A 63 8.66 2.54 -14.55
C ALA A 63 7.64 3.64 -14.84
N HIS A 64 8.09 4.85 -15.15
CA HIS A 64 7.19 5.97 -15.44
C HIS A 64 6.28 5.69 -16.64
N HIS A 65 6.77 5.03 -17.70
CA HIS A 65 5.92 4.65 -18.83
C HIS A 65 4.86 3.62 -18.41
N ARG A 66 5.23 2.64 -17.59
CA ARG A 66 4.33 1.59 -17.11
C ARG A 66 3.25 2.15 -16.18
N VAL A 67 3.63 3.06 -15.29
CA VAL A 67 2.70 3.82 -14.43
C VAL A 67 1.70 4.60 -15.29
N ILE A 68 2.18 5.42 -16.24
CA ILE A 68 1.29 6.23 -17.10
C ILE A 68 0.34 5.33 -17.90
N MET A 69 0.85 4.23 -18.47
CA MET A 69 -0.01 3.29 -19.20
C MET A 69 -1.06 2.64 -18.29
N ALA A 70 -0.70 2.27 -17.06
CA ALA A 70 -1.63 1.73 -16.09
C ALA A 70 -2.70 2.76 -15.69
N GLU A 71 -2.31 4.01 -15.44
CA GLU A 71 -3.23 5.11 -15.11
C GLU A 71 -4.21 5.38 -16.25
N LEU A 72 -3.72 5.40 -17.50
CA LEU A 72 -4.57 5.53 -18.68
C LEU A 72 -5.54 4.34 -18.83
N ALA A 73 -5.06 3.12 -18.56
CA ALA A 73 -5.89 1.92 -18.61
C ALA A 73 -6.97 1.90 -17.51
N THR A 74 -6.70 2.49 -16.35
CA THR A 74 -7.68 2.62 -15.25
C THR A 74 -8.46 3.94 -15.26
N LYS A 75 -8.23 4.84 -16.22
CA LYS A 75 -8.86 6.18 -16.24
C LYS A 75 -10.38 6.16 -16.14
N ASN A 76 -11.02 5.15 -16.73
CA ASN A 76 -12.48 5.00 -16.70
C ASN A 76 -12.97 4.02 -15.61
N SER A 77 -12.05 3.45 -14.82
CA SER A 77 -12.40 2.61 -13.68
C SER A 77 -12.85 3.46 -12.51
N LYS A 78 -13.88 3.00 -11.80
CA LYS A 78 -14.43 3.68 -10.62
C LYS A 78 -13.80 3.22 -9.30
N TRP A 79 -13.06 2.11 -9.33
CA TRP A 79 -12.65 1.41 -8.10
C TRP A 79 -11.24 0.83 -8.15
N VAL A 80 -10.62 0.78 -9.34
CA VAL A 80 -9.22 0.37 -9.52
C VAL A 80 -8.38 1.61 -9.77
N GLU A 81 -7.31 1.78 -9.01
CA GLU A 81 -6.34 2.86 -9.17
C GLU A 81 -4.91 2.31 -9.27
N VAL A 82 -3.98 3.18 -9.62
CA VAL A 82 -2.54 2.90 -9.63
C VAL A 82 -1.90 3.53 -8.42
N ASP A 83 -1.06 2.78 -7.70
CA ASP A 83 -0.20 3.31 -6.65
C ASP A 83 1.26 3.26 -7.11
N THR A 84 1.96 4.39 -6.98
CA THR A 84 3.32 4.55 -7.48
C THR A 84 4.39 4.28 -6.43
N TRP A 85 4.03 3.99 -5.18
CA TRP A 85 4.97 3.87 -4.07
C TRP A 85 6.06 2.83 -4.35
N GLU A 86 5.68 1.64 -4.82
CA GLU A 86 6.61 0.56 -5.16
C GLU A 86 7.58 0.97 -6.27
N SER A 87 7.05 1.62 -7.31
CA SER A 87 7.83 2.06 -8.48
C SER A 87 8.86 3.15 -8.16
N LEU A 88 8.57 3.98 -7.16
CA LEU A 88 9.43 5.09 -6.72
C LEU A 88 10.57 4.64 -5.78
N GLN A 89 10.57 3.38 -5.35
CA GLN A 89 11.63 2.86 -4.48
C GLN A 89 12.94 2.72 -5.26
N LYS A 90 14.04 3.20 -4.66
CA LYS A 90 15.40 3.08 -5.23
C LYS A 90 15.87 1.62 -5.33
N GLU A 91 15.35 0.76 -4.45
CA GLU A 91 15.67 -0.67 -4.39
C GLU A 91 14.40 -1.48 -4.64
N TRP A 92 14.56 -2.67 -5.23
CA TRP A 92 13.45 -3.60 -5.38
C TRP A 92 12.87 -3.96 -4.01
N LYS A 93 11.55 -4.01 -3.92
CA LYS A 93 10.83 -4.40 -2.72
C LYS A 93 10.16 -5.75 -2.91
N GLU A 94 10.33 -6.61 -1.91
CA GLU A 94 9.56 -7.84 -1.80
C GLU A 94 8.07 -7.51 -1.68
N THR A 95 7.22 -8.31 -2.34
CA THR A 95 5.75 -8.15 -2.33
C THR A 95 5.18 -8.09 -0.90
N LEU A 96 5.77 -8.81 0.06
CA LEU A 96 5.34 -8.75 1.46
C LEU A 96 5.52 -7.34 2.07
N LYS A 97 6.59 -6.61 1.70
CA LYS A 97 6.82 -5.24 2.15
C LYS A 97 5.83 -4.27 1.49
N VAL A 98 5.47 -4.51 0.23
CA VAL A 98 4.44 -3.74 -0.48
C VAL A 98 3.07 -3.95 0.16
N LEU A 99 2.70 -5.19 0.47
CA LEU A 99 1.46 -5.52 1.19
C LEU A 99 1.38 -4.82 2.56
N ARG A 100 2.47 -4.87 3.35
CA ARG A 100 2.53 -4.18 4.65
C ARG A 100 2.36 -2.67 4.50
N HIS A 101 3.04 -2.06 3.54
CA HIS A 101 2.90 -0.63 3.27
C HIS A 101 1.44 -0.23 2.99
N HIS A 102 0.74 -0.99 2.14
CA HIS A 102 -0.66 -0.70 1.84
C HIS A 102 -1.58 -0.94 3.03
N GLN A 103 -1.33 -1.97 3.83
CA GLN A 103 -2.10 -2.24 5.05
C GLN A 103 -1.96 -1.07 6.05
N GLU A 104 -0.73 -0.64 6.34
CA GLU A 104 -0.45 0.49 7.24
C GLU A 104 -1.07 1.79 6.71
N LYS A 105 -1.02 2.02 5.40
CA LYS A 105 -1.65 3.18 4.75
C LYS A 105 -3.17 3.21 4.92
N LEU A 106 -3.83 2.04 4.86
CA LEU A 106 -5.28 1.92 5.08
C LEU A 106 -5.64 2.17 6.55
N GLU A 107 -4.86 1.62 7.49
CA GLU A 107 -5.06 1.82 8.93
C GLU A 107 -4.92 3.30 9.32
N ALA A 108 -3.89 3.99 8.80
CA ALA A 108 -3.70 5.41 9.03
C ALA A 108 -4.87 6.26 8.49
N SER A 109 -5.38 5.93 7.31
CA SER A 109 -6.51 6.65 6.69
C SER A 109 -7.80 6.53 7.50
N ASN A 110 -7.99 5.41 8.20
CA ASN A 110 -9.16 5.18 9.06
C ASN A 110 -9.09 5.98 10.37
N CYS A 111 -7.90 6.24 10.90
CA CYS A 111 -7.71 7.04 12.12
C CYS A 111 -8.09 8.52 11.92
N ASP A 112 -7.79 9.09 10.74
CA ASP A 112 -8.11 10.49 10.42
C ASP A 112 -9.64 10.75 10.36
N HIS A 113 -10.44 9.73 10.01
CA HIS A 113 -11.90 9.85 9.97
C HIS A 113 -12.54 9.87 11.36
N GLN A 114 -11.90 9.31 12.39
CA GLN A 114 -12.44 9.32 13.76
C GLN A 114 -12.16 10.61 14.53
N GLN A 115 -11.20 11.44 14.08
CA GLN A 115 -10.86 12.72 14.74
C GLN A 115 -11.74 13.90 14.30
N ASN A 116 -12.60 13.74 13.29
CA ASN A 116 -13.51 14.81 12.81
C ASN A 116 -14.88 14.82 13.52
N SER A 117 -14.94 14.43 14.79
CA SER A 117 -16.10 14.67 15.66
C SER A 117 -15.85 15.92 16.51
N PRO A 118 -16.80 16.85 16.66
CA PRO A 118 -16.56 18.12 17.36
C PRO A 118 -16.42 17.85 18.85
N THR A 119 -15.19 17.76 19.33
CA THR A 119 -14.91 17.80 20.76
C THR A 119 -14.96 19.26 21.20
N LEU A 120 -15.87 19.57 22.13
CA LEU A 120 -15.99 20.87 22.78
C LEU A 120 -14.69 21.18 23.58
N GLU A 121 -13.80 21.95 22.97
CA GLU A 121 -12.63 22.54 23.64
C GLU A 121 -13.09 23.49 24.76
N ARG A 122 -12.68 23.21 26.01
CA ARG A 122 -12.78 24.15 27.14
C ARG A 122 -11.43 24.84 27.34
N PRO A 123 -11.41 26.16 27.63
CA PRO A 123 -10.20 26.96 27.49
C PRO A 123 -9.26 26.87 28.69
N GLY A 124 -7.98 26.62 28.39
CA GLY A 124 -6.84 27.37 28.90
C GLY A 124 -6.40 27.21 30.36
N ARG A 125 -5.20 26.66 30.56
CA ARG A 125 -4.32 27.12 31.65
C ARG A 125 -2.84 27.04 31.25
N LYS A 126 -2.27 28.20 30.90
CA LYS A 126 -0.83 28.41 30.71
C LYS A 126 -0.07 28.02 31.98
N ARG A 127 0.95 27.18 31.86
CA ARG A 127 2.04 27.09 32.84
C ARG A 127 3.37 27.28 32.14
N LYS A 128 4.13 28.20 32.71
CA LYS A 128 5.44 28.72 32.31
C LYS A 128 6.48 27.89 33.07
N TRP A 129 7.48 27.31 32.42
CA TRP A 129 8.72 26.87 33.09
C TRP A 129 9.93 27.12 32.19
N THR A 130 10.91 27.75 32.81
CA THR A 130 12.25 28.22 32.43
C THR A 130 13.29 27.15 32.07
N GLU A 131 14.30 27.56 31.31
CA GLU A 131 15.56 26.82 31.02
C GLU A 131 16.30 26.33 32.28
N GLN A 132 17.01 25.20 32.17
CA GLN A 132 18.47 25.10 32.38
C GLN A 132 19.03 23.67 32.09
N LYS A 133 19.91 23.61 31.07
CA LYS A 133 21.24 22.96 30.94
C LYS A 133 21.63 21.76 31.85
N GLN A 134 22.07 20.62 31.26
CA GLN A 134 23.49 20.16 31.15
C GLN A 134 23.67 18.66 30.76
N ASP A 135 24.53 18.46 29.75
CA ASP A 135 25.56 17.44 29.46
C ASP A 135 25.48 15.91 29.72
N SER A 136 26.04 15.20 28.72
CA SER A 136 26.95 14.04 28.77
C SER A 136 26.48 12.62 28.34
N ASN A 137 27.05 12.22 27.18
CA ASN A 137 27.82 11.01 26.85
C ASN A 137 27.23 9.56 26.80
N GLN A 138 27.46 8.98 25.61
CA GLN A 138 28.00 7.64 25.28
C GLN A 138 27.11 6.38 25.07
N LYS A 139 27.24 5.87 23.83
CA LYS A 139 27.41 4.47 23.36
C LYS A 139 26.27 3.45 23.59
N LYS A 140 25.74 2.91 22.48
CA LYS A 140 26.13 1.57 21.96
C LYS A 140 25.42 1.22 20.64
N SER A 141 26.22 0.82 19.67
CA SER A 141 25.87 0.00 18.50
C SER A 141 25.49 -1.41 18.97
N LEU A 142 24.47 -2.02 18.36
CA LEU A 142 24.31 -3.47 18.27
C LEU A 142 23.49 -3.83 17.02
N ASP A 143 24.22 -4.40 16.08
CA ASP A 143 23.76 -5.04 14.85
C ASP A 143 23.13 -6.41 15.21
N LEU A 144 21.96 -6.69 14.63
CA LEU A 144 21.26 -7.98 14.73
C LEU A 144 20.58 -8.23 13.38
N LYS A 145 21.34 -8.72 12.41
CA LYS A 145 20.79 -9.30 11.18
C LYS A 145 20.76 -10.82 11.28
N THR A 146 19.57 -11.32 11.61
CA THR A 146 19.19 -12.72 11.44
C THR A 146 18.91 -13.02 9.96
N LYS A 147 19.27 -14.25 9.60
CA LYS A 147 19.33 -14.82 8.27
C LYS A 147 17.97 -15.12 7.62
N ASP A 148 18.04 -15.21 6.30
CA ASP A 148 17.27 -16.07 5.38
C ASP A 148 15.75 -15.90 5.30
N GLY A 149 15.31 -15.09 4.32
CA GLY A 149 13.95 -15.07 3.81
C GLY A 149 13.91 -15.60 2.37
N ILE A 150 13.28 -16.75 2.18
CA ILE A 150 13.09 -17.41 0.88
C ILE A 150 12.22 -16.52 -0.02
N SER A 151 12.81 -16.05 -1.13
CA SER A 151 12.10 -15.30 -2.17
C SER A 151 11.28 -16.23 -3.04
N LEU A 152 9.97 -16.29 -2.82
CA LEU A 152 9.02 -16.89 -3.76
C LEU A 152 8.80 -15.94 -4.93
N CYS A 153 9.66 -16.03 -5.94
CA CYS A 153 9.41 -15.45 -7.26
C CYS A 153 8.27 -16.24 -7.94
N TRP A 154 7.13 -15.60 -8.17
CA TRP A 154 6.12 -16.14 -9.07
C TRP A 154 6.67 -16.13 -10.50
N PRO A 155 6.75 -17.28 -11.19
CA PRO A 155 7.22 -17.31 -12.57
C PRO A 155 6.16 -16.72 -13.48
N GLY A 156 6.53 -15.69 -14.24
CA GLY A 156 5.88 -15.38 -15.52
C GLY A 156 4.71 -14.40 -15.48
N TRP A 157 4.98 -13.15 -15.11
CA TRP A 157 4.27 -11.96 -15.61
C TRP A 157 5.28 -10.85 -15.90
#